data_AF-A0A3P7N5E9-F1
#
_entry.id   AF-A0A3P7N5E9-F1
#
_cell.length_a   1.000
_cell.length_b   1.000
_cell.length_c   1.000
_cell.angle_alpha   90.00
_cell.angle_beta   90.00
_cell.angle_gamma   90.00
#
_symmetry.space_group_name_H-M   'P 1'
#
loop_
_entity.id
_entity.type
_entity.pdbx_description
1 polymer ?
#
loop_
_entity_poly.entity_id
_entity_poly.type
_entity_poly.pdbx_seq_one_letter_code
_entity_poly.pdbx_strand_id
1 'polypeptide(L)'
;MGLVTYTLFIIFLGSAEAQSITTLQFVEFWFRHGERLPTDYVYFPKDPPPPVPYTEAEAGELTNRGVKMTFLRGEFIRKNYGDFLGTAYKPSQIRVWTGNDNRTVASAEAVLAG
;
A
#
# COMPACT_ATOMS: atom_id res chain seq x y z
N MET A 1 13.73 -39.58 35.39
CA MET A 1 13.64 -38.81 34.13
C MET A 1 12.24 -38.26 33.85
N GLY A 2 11.15 -38.94 34.20
CA GLY A 2 9.78 -38.49 33.89
C GLY A 2 9.29 -37.21 34.59
N LEU A 3 9.75 -36.92 35.82
CA LEU A 3 9.29 -35.75 36.56
C LEU A 3 9.77 -34.44 35.91
N VAL A 4 11.05 -34.38 35.55
CA VAL A 4 11.68 -33.21 34.92
C VAL A 4 11.07 -32.93 33.55
N THR A 5 10.79 -33.96 32.76
CA THR A 5 10.10 -33.80 31.47
C THR A 5 8.66 -33.30 31.62
N TYR A 6 7.95 -33.74 32.67
CA TYR A 6 6.61 -33.22 32.98
C TYR A 6 6.65 -31.76 33.42
N THR A 7 7.62 -31.37 34.25
CA THR A 7 7.78 -29.97 34.69
C THR A 7 8.13 -29.07 33.51
N LEU A 8 9.02 -29.50 32.62
CA LEU A 8 9.36 -28.77 31.39
C LEU A 8 8.15 -28.63 30.45
N PHE A 9 7.33 -29.67 30.33
CA PHE A 9 6.11 -29.64 29.51
C PHE A 9 5.05 -28.66 30.06
N ILE A 10 4.88 -28.61 31.38
CA ILE A 10 3.95 -27.66 32.04
C ILE A 10 4.44 -26.21 31.92
N ILE A 11 5.76 -25.97 32.04
CA ILE A 11 6.33 -24.63 31.82
C ILE A 11 6.13 -24.19 30.36
N PHE A 12 6.32 -25.09 29.40
CA PHE A 12 6.10 -24.82 27.98
C PHE A 12 4.62 -24.50 27.67
N LEU A 13 3.68 -25.20 28.30
CA LEU A 13 2.23 -24.92 28.21
C LEU A 13 1.84 -23.57 28.85
N GLY A 14 2.47 -23.21 29.97
CA GLY A 14 2.26 -21.91 30.64
C GLY A 14 2.89 -20.72 29.90
N SER A 15 3.71 -20.97 28.88
CA SER A 15 4.34 -19.95 28.03
C SER A 15 3.42 -19.50 26.88
N ALA A 16 2.21 -20.03 26.78
CA ALA A 16 1.23 -19.56 25.80
C ALA A 16 0.78 -18.14 26.18
N GLU A 17 1.47 -17.13 25.65
CA GLU A 17 1.05 -15.75 25.76
C GLU A 17 -0.34 -15.60 25.12
N ALA A 18 -1.34 -15.30 25.94
CA ALA A 18 -2.64 -14.90 25.44
C ALA A 18 -2.46 -13.61 24.63
N GLN A 19 -2.89 -13.63 23.37
CA GLN A 19 -2.77 -12.48 22.48
C GLN A 19 -3.52 -11.29 23.10
N SER A 20 -2.86 -10.13 23.22
CA SER A 20 -3.48 -8.94 23.79
C SER A 20 -4.74 -8.57 23.01
N ILE A 21 -5.78 -8.09 23.70
CA ILE A 21 -7.00 -7.56 23.08
C ILE A 21 -6.67 -6.39 22.13
N THR A 22 -5.53 -5.75 22.30
CA THR A 22 -5.04 -4.63 21.47
C THR A 22 -4.17 -5.06 20.29
N THR A 23 -3.94 -6.36 20.07
CA THR A 23 -3.09 -6.83 18.98
C THR A 23 -3.76 -6.62 17.63
N LEU A 24 -3.05 -5.95 16.71
CA LEU A 24 -3.49 -5.75 15.33
C LEU A 24 -3.65 -7.10 14.62
N GLN A 25 -4.84 -7.35 14.06
CA GLN A 25 -5.17 -8.58 13.34
C GLN A 25 -5.23 -8.40 11.82
N PHE A 26 -5.60 -7.20 11.37
CA PHE A 26 -5.84 -6.89 9.97
C PHE A 26 -5.74 -5.39 9.72
N VAL A 27 -5.23 -5.01 8.54
CA VAL A 27 -5.16 -3.62 8.08
C VAL A 27 -5.64 -3.54 6.64
N GLU A 28 -6.42 -2.51 6.34
CA GLU A 28 -6.96 -2.26 5.01
C GLU A 28 -6.80 -0.80 4.64
N PHE A 29 -6.38 -0.54 3.40
CA PHE A 29 -6.20 0.81 2.87
C PHE A 29 -7.07 1.01 1.64
N TRP A 30 -7.93 2.01 1.69
CA TRP A 30 -8.68 2.50 0.55
C TRP A 30 -8.09 3.84 0.15
N PHE A 31 -7.48 3.91 -1.03
CA PHE A 31 -6.86 5.13 -1.52
C PHE A 31 -7.23 5.37 -2.98
N ARG A 32 -7.28 6.65 -3.33
CA ARG A 32 -7.43 7.08 -4.72
C ARG A 32 -6.10 6.91 -5.45
N HIS A 33 -6.16 6.74 -6.77
CA HIS A 33 -5.00 6.86 -7.65
C HIS A 33 -4.16 8.12 -7.32
N GLY A 34 -2.86 8.06 -7.63
CA GLY A 34 -1.94 9.20 -7.53
C GLY A 34 -2.33 10.36 -8.43
N GLU A 35 -1.61 11.46 -8.33
CA GLU A 35 -1.81 12.60 -9.23
C GLU A 35 -1.63 12.19 -10.69
N ARG A 36 -2.48 12.77 -11.54
CA ARG A 36 -2.57 12.49 -12.97
C ARG A 36 -2.80 13.75 -13.78
N LEU A 37 -2.59 13.65 -15.08
CA LEU A 37 -3.09 14.65 -16.00
C LEU A 37 -4.63 14.60 -16.11
N PRO A 38 -5.28 15.70 -16.50
CA PRO A 38 -6.69 15.70 -16.89
C PRO A 38 -6.95 14.64 -17.96
N THR A 39 -8.12 14.00 -17.91
CA THR A 39 -8.51 13.00 -18.91
C THR A 39 -8.96 13.69 -20.19
N ASP A 40 -9.78 14.73 -20.02
CA ASP A 40 -10.22 15.61 -21.09
C ASP A 40 -9.79 17.04 -20.74
N TYR A 41 -9.33 17.77 -21.74
CA TYR A 41 -9.13 19.20 -21.63
C TYR A 41 -10.40 19.89 -22.10
N VAL A 42 -11.09 20.56 -21.18
CA VAL A 42 -12.23 21.42 -21.52
C VAL A 42 -11.69 22.80 -21.82
N TYR A 43 -11.95 23.29 -23.03
CA TYR A 43 -11.62 24.66 -23.44
C TYR A 43 -12.90 25.46 -23.60
N PHE A 44 -12.95 26.64 -23.00
CA PHE A 44 -14.02 27.60 -23.23
C PHE A 44 -13.71 28.47 -24.45
N PRO A 45 -14.72 29.00 -25.17
CA PRO A 45 -14.52 29.74 -26.41
C PRO A 45 -13.60 30.99 -26.33
N LYS A 46 -13.33 31.49 -25.11
CA LYS A 46 -12.49 32.65 -24.86
C LYS A 46 -11.15 32.31 -24.20
N ASP A 47 -10.87 31.02 -23.99
CA ASP A 47 -9.62 30.62 -23.37
C ASP A 47 -8.44 30.83 -24.33
N PRO A 48 -7.30 31.35 -23.84
CA PRO A 48 -6.10 31.38 -24.64
C PRO A 48 -5.69 29.95 -25.03
N PRO A 49 -5.09 29.75 -26.22
CA PRO A 49 -4.59 28.44 -26.60
C PRO A 49 -3.65 27.92 -25.49
N PRO A 50 -3.75 26.63 -25.12
CA PRO A 50 -2.97 26.10 -24.02
C PRO A 50 -1.48 26.32 -24.33
N PRO A 51 -0.67 26.70 -23.31
CA PRO A 51 0.77 26.57 -23.46
C PRO A 51 1.07 25.12 -23.85
N VAL A 52 1.91 24.97 -24.88
CA VAL A 52 2.43 23.71 -25.47
C VAL A 52 2.43 22.55 -24.45
N PRO A 53 1.93 21.35 -24.82
CA PRO A 53 1.55 20.34 -23.83
C PRO A 53 2.72 19.97 -22.90
N TYR A 54 2.41 19.92 -21.60
CA TYR A 54 3.29 19.36 -20.57
C TYR A 54 3.43 17.85 -20.86
N THR A 55 4.54 17.44 -21.47
CA THR A 55 4.75 16.09 -22.02
C THR A 55 5.30 15.09 -20.99
N GLU A 56 4.77 15.12 -19.76
CA GLU A 56 5.23 14.18 -18.73
C GLU A 56 4.52 12.82 -18.76
N ALA A 57 3.30 12.77 -19.28
CA ALA A 57 2.46 11.57 -19.40
C ALA A 57 1.32 11.78 -20.42
N GLU A 58 0.55 10.73 -20.70
CA GLU A 58 -0.68 10.80 -21.49
C GLU A 58 -1.86 11.34 -20.67
N ALA A 59 -2.91 11.82 -21.35
CA ALA A 59 -4.10 12.35 -20.69
C ALA A 59 -4.76 11.28 -19.80
N GLY A 60 -5.07 11.64 -18.55
CA GLY A 60 -5.64 10.72 -17.57
C GLY A 60 -4.64 9.79 -16.87
N GLU A 61 -3.37 9.78 -17.27
CA GLU A 61 -2.32 8.94 -16.68
C GLU A 61 -1.55 9.65 -15.57
N LEU A 62 -0.89 8.86 -14.71
CA LEU A 62 -0.13 9.39 -13.58
C LEU A 62 1.03 10.27 -14.04
N THR A 63 1.26 11.36 -13.31
CA THR A 63 2.45 12.18 -13.49
C THR A 63 3.65 11.54 -12.77
N ASN A 64 4.88 11.90 -13.13
CA ASN A 64 6.08 11.43 -12.41
C ASN A 64 6.02 11.81 -10.92
N ARG A 65 5.48 13.01 -10.63
CA ARG A 65 5.21 13.44 -9.26
C ARG A 65 4.16 12.55 -8.59
N GLY A 66 3.08 12.20 -9.29
CA GLY A 66 2.04 11.31 -8.81
C GLY A 66 2.56 9.93 -8.44
N VAL A 67 3.41 9.33 -9.29
CA VAL A 67 4.08 8.04 -9.00
C VAL A 67 4.92 8.16 -7.74
N LYS A 68 5.79 9.17 -7.66
CA LYS A 68 6.66 9.40 -6.49
C LYS A 68 5.85 9.57 -5.20
N MET A 69 4.80 10.38 -5.20
CA MET A 69 3.96 10.58 -4.00
C MET A 69 3.23 9.30 -3.58
N THR A 70 2.90 8.44 -4.54
CA THR A 70 2.26 7.15 -4.27
C THR A 70 3.24 6.14 -3.69
N PHE A 71 4.48 6.14 -4.16
CA PHE A 71 5.59 5.41 -3.54
C PHE A 71 5.83 5.83 -2.09
N LEU A 72 5.90 7.14 -1.82
CA LEU A 72 6.06 7.64 -0.44
C LEU A 72 4.91 7.24 0.48
N ARG A 73 3.70 7.02 -0.08
CA ARG A 73 2.57 6.46 0.67
C ARG A 73 2.81 4.98 1.02
N GLY A 74 3.39 4.20 0.11
CA GLY A 74 3.89 2.85 0.39
C GLY A 74 4.87 2.83 1.55
N GLU A 75 5.91 3.67 1.48
CA GLU A 75 6.91 3.79 2.54
C GLU A 75 6.28 4.18 3.89
N PHE A 76 5.27 5.05 3.87
CA PHE A 76 4.51 5.38 5.08
C PHE A 76 3.79 4.15 5.63
N ILE A 77 3.11 3.35 4.80
CA ILE A 77 2.46 2.11 5.23
C ILE A 77 3.50 1.14 5.80
N ARG A 78 4.62 0.94 5.10
CA ARG A 78 5.73 0.09 5.54
C ARG A 78 6.30 0.55 6.88
N LYS A 79 6.44 1.86 7.09
CA LYS A 79 6.94 2.44 8.35
C LYS A 79 5.99 2.19 9.53
N ASN A 80 4.68 2.27 9.31
CA ASN A 80 3.70 2.16 10.41
C ASN A 80 3.24 0.72 10.67
N TYR A 81 3.31 -0.15 9.66
CA TYR A 81 2.79 -1.52 9.73
C TYR A 81 3.86 -2.58 9.40
N GLY A 82 5.13 -2.20 9.28
CA GLY A 82 6.23 -3.09 8.92
C GLY A 82 6.40 -4.26 9.89
N ASP A 83 6.22 -4.02 11.19
CA ASP A 83 6.27 -5.07 12.22
C ASP A 83 5.14 -6.10 12.04
N PHE A 84 3.96 -5.64 11.61
CA PHE A 84 2.81 -6.51 11.33
C PHE A 84 2.97 -7.28 10.01
N LEU A 85 3.50 -6.64 8.97
CA LEU A 85 3.73 -7.25 7.65
C LEU A 85 4.96 -8.18 7.62
N GLY A 86 5.93 -7.94 8.50
CA GLY A 86 7.18 -8.68 8.56
C GLY A 86 8.19 -8.29 7.47
N THR A 87 9.37 -8.92 7.54
CA THR A 87 10.50 -8.62 6.65
C THR A 87 10.45 -9.36 5.32
N ALA A 88 9.76 -10.50 5.24
CA ALA A 88 9.64 -11.33 4.04
C ALA A 88 8.24 -11.25 3.43
N TYR A 89 8.18 -11.16 2.09
CA TYR A 89 6.91 -11.17 1.36
C TYR A 89 6.22 -12.53 1.47
N LYS A 90 4.92 -12.51 1.81
CA LYS A 90 4.06 -13.69 1.94
C LYS A 90 2.79 -13.50 1.10
N PRO A 91 2.66 -14.17 -0.06
CA PRO A 91 1.54 -13.98 -0.98
C PRO A 91 0.15 -14.22 -0.35
N SER A 92 0.06 -15.11 0.64
CA SER A 92 -1.20 -15.42 1.34
C SER A 92 -1.68 -14.30 2.27
N GLN A 93 -0.84 -13.31 2.58
CA GLN A 93 -1.12 -12.26 3.57
C GLN A 93 -1.38 -10.89 2.95
N ILE A 94 -1.07 -10.70 1.66
CA ILE A 94 -1.23 -9.42 0.97
C ILE A 94 -2.18 -9.63 -0.20
N ARG A 95 -3.29 -8.89 -0.21
CA ARG A 95 -4.21 -8.82 -1.33
C ARG A 95 -4.38 -7.37 -1.77
N VAL A 96 -4.39 -7.16 -3.07
CA VAL A 96 -4.51 -5.84 -3.69
C VAL A 96 -5.57 -5.90 -4.76
N TRP A 97 -6.48 -4.93 -4.72
CA TRP A 97 -7.55 -4.75 -5.70
C TRP A 97 -7.40 -3.35 -6.29
N THR A 98 -7.60 -3.25 -7.60
CA THR A 98 -7.49 -2.00 -8.34
C THR A 98 -8.73 -1.79 -9.18
N GLY A 99 -8.93 -0.55 -9.64
CA GLY A 99 -9.87 -0.30 -10.72
C GLY A 99 -9.29 -0.76 -12.05
N ASN A 100 -10.05 -0.53 -13.13
CA ASN A 100 -9.63 -0.94 -14.48
C ASN A 100 -8.79 0.12 -15.20
N ASP A 101 -8.71 1.34 -14.67
CA ASP A 101 -7.91 2.40 -15.27
C ASP A 101 -6.41 2.16 -15.02
N ASN A 102 -5.57 2.39 -16.03
CA ASN A 102 -4.12 2.20 -15.92
C ASN A 102 -3.51 2.98 -14.74
N ARG A 103 -3.91 4.25 -14.55
CA ARG A 103 -3.55 5.06 -13.36
C ARG A 103 -3.83 4.39 -12.02
N THR A 104 -4.85 3.54 -11.90
CA THR A 104 -5.16 2.85 -10.63
C THR A 104 -4.25 1.65 -10.42
N VAL A 105 -3.92 0.92 -11.48
CA VAL A 105 -2.94 -0.18 -11.47
C VAL A 105 -1.55 0.36 -11.13
N ALA A 106 -1.08 1.37 -11.86
CA ALA A 106 0.21 2.00 -11.63
C ALA A 106 0.34 2.62 -10.22
N SER A 107 -0.77 3.14 -9.67
CA SER A 107 -0.78 3.62 -8.28
C SER A 107 -0.59 2.47 -7.29
N ALA A 108 -1.26 1.34 -7.50
CA ALA A 108 -1.10 0.19 -6.63
C ALA A 108 0.31 -0.38 -6.69
N GLU A 109 0.91 -0.45 -7.88
CA GLU A 109 2.32 -0.84 -8.06
C GLU A 109 3.26 0.11 -7.31
N ALA A 110 3.05 1.42 -7.44
CA ALA A 110 3.87 2.40 -6.73
C ALA A 110 3.73 2.28 -5.20
N VAL A 111 2.52 2.04 -4.67
CA VAL A 111 2.33 1.78 -3.23
C VAL A 111 3.06 0.50 -2.81
N LEU A 112 3.01 -0.56 -3.61
CA LEU A 112 3.67 -1.83 -3.29
C LEU A 112 5.20 -1.76 -3.39
N ALA A 113 5.73 -0.81 -4.16
CA ALA A 113 7.16 -0.61 -4.32
C ALA A 113 7.81 0.13 -3.13
N GLY A 114 7.04 0.92 -2.37
CA GLY A 114 7.51 1.66 -1.18
C GLY A 114 7.25 0.91 0.12
#